data_AF-A0A9R1GRB9-F1
#
_entry.id   AF-A0A9R1GRB9-F1
#
_cell.length_a   1.000
_cell.length_b   1.000
_cell.length_c   1.000
_cell.angle_alpha   90.00
_cell.angle_beta   90.00
_cell.angle_gamma   90.00
#
_symmetry.space_group_name_H-M   'P 1'
#
loop_
_entity.id
_entity.type
_entity.pdbx_description
1 polymer ?
#
loop_
_entity_poly.entity_id
_entity_poly.type
_entity_poly.pdbx_seq_one_letter_code
_entity_poly.pdbx_strand_id
1 'polypeptide(L)'
;MMLYKIHSHAQIQDLQARSDELGHSNKSMLVSLVSLESVRIARESYALLRPLIMESRSWECPQVDSLSDVAGLSLEIQKLEHDVLPQLKLQEGKLERGALEALLLMKNSASKLLHSRKCFEEALGVLLAKEDLVSAKVKRPSMMLNDTAVHVLKANNTRLFKELVQLVTDVLETPVRFCDTRKHKYSDE
;
A
#
# COMPACT_ATOMS: atom_id res chain seq x y z
N MET A 1 -6.92 -8.95 28.62
CA MET A 1 -6.50 -8.55 27.27
C MET A 1 -5.78 -9.71 26.61
N MET A 2 -6.23 -10.16 25.44
CA MET A 2 -5.58 -11.21 24.63
C MET A 2 -4.80 -10.56 23.50
N LEU A 3 -3.54 -10.95 23.28
CA LEU A 3 -2.72 -10.44 22.18
C LEU A 3 -2.75 -11.42 21.01
N TYR A 4 -3.10 -10.95 19.82
CA TYR A 4 -3.07 -11.72 18.58
C TYR A 4 -2.13 -11.05 17.58
N LYS A 5 -1.08 -11.76 17.18
CA LYS A 5 -0.08 -11.21 16.25
C LYS A 5 -0.33 -11.72 14.84
N ILE A 6 -0.38 -10.79 13.90
CA ILE A 6 -0.61 -11.06 12.47
C ILE A 6 0.68 -10.78 11.71
N HIS A 7 1.19 -11.79 11.03
CA HIS A 7 2.40 -11.75 10.21
C HIS A 7 2.12 -12.03 8.74
N SER A 8 0.88 -12.41 8.41
CA SER A 8 0.44 -12.79 7.08
C SER A 8 -1.04 -12.45 6.84
N HIS A 9 -1.41 -12.31 5.57
CA HIS A 9 -2.81 -12.16 5.16
C HIS A 9 -3.65 -13.37 5.58
N ALA A 10 -3.10 -14.58 5.47
CA ALA A 10 -3.79 -15.80 5.87
C ALA A 10 -4.22 -15.75 7.35
N GLN A 11 -3.41 -15.16 8.23
CA GLN A 11 -3.76 -15.01 9.65
C GLN A 11 -4.90 -14.01 9.88
N ILE A 12 -5.11 -13.05 8.97
CA ILE A 12 -6.29 -12.16 8.99
C ILE A 12 -7.53 -12.94 8.58
N GLN A 13 -7.42 -13.79 7.54
CA GLN A 13 -8.51 -14.65 7.10
C GLN A 13 -8.94 -15.62 8.20
N ASP A 14 -7.98 -16.28 8.85
CA ASP A 14 -8.23 -17.17 9.99
C ASP A 14 -8.88 -16.43 11.17
N LEU A 15 -8.45 -15.20 11.43
CA LEU A 15 -9.03 -14.36 12.47
C LEU A 15 -10.48 -13.99 12.16
N GLN A 16 -10.76 -13.62 10.91
CA GLN A 16 -12.10 -13.29 10.45
C GLN A 16 -13.03 -14.51 10.51
N ALA A 17 -12.56 -15.70 10.11
CA ALA A 17 -13.35 -16.93 10.18
C ALA A 17 -13.74 -17.31 11.62
N ARG A 18 -12.98 -16.83 12.61
CA ARG A 18 -13.19 -17.09 14.04
C ARG A 18 -13.75 -15.88 14.80
N SER A 19 -14.18 -14.83 14.09
CA SER A 19 -14.62 -13.58 14.71
C SER A 19 -15.81 -13.80 15.63
N ASP A 20 -16.76 -14.66 15.26
CA ASP A 20 -17.96 -14.90 16.05
C ASP A 20 -17.62 -15.62 17.36
N GLU A 21 -16.78 -16.66 17.29
CA GLU A 21 -16.30 -17.39 18.48
C GLU A 21 -15.52 -16.48 19.44
N LEU A 22 -14.65 -15.62 18.90
CA LEU A 22 -13.77 -14.75 19.67
C LEU A 22 -14.46 -13.48 20.16
N GLY A 23 -15.39 -12.93 19.37
CA GLY A 23 -16.16 -11.72 19.64
C GLY A 23 -17.21 -11.90 20.74
N HIS A 24 -17.67 -13.13 20.97
CA HIS A 24 -18.51 -13.46 22.13
C HIS A 24 -17.73 -13.61 23.44
N SER A 25 -16.40 -13.59 23.39
CA SER A 25 -15.61 -13.55 24.62
C SER A 25 -15.62 -12.12 25.18
N ASN A 26 -16.04 -11.93 26.44
CA ASN A 26 -15.99 -10.63 27.14
C ASN A 26 -14.55 -10.11 27.37
N LYS A 27 -13.55 -10.64 26.66
CA LYS A 27 -12.14 -10.28 26.80
C LYS A 27 -11.78 -9.24 25.74
N SER A 28 -11.11 -8.17 26.16
CA SER A 28 -10.48 -7.25 25.22
C SER A 28 -9.41 -7.96 24.39
N MET A 29 -9.40 -7.72 23.08
CA MET A 29 -8.47 -8.31 22.13
C MET A 29 -7.60 -7.21 21.52
N LEU A 30 -6.29 -7.37 21.63
CA LEU A 30 -5.32 -6.54 20.97
C LEU A 30 -4.78 -7.28 19.76
N VAL A 31 -5.15 -6.81 18.57
CA VAL A 31 -4.60 -7.29 17.31
C VAL A 31 -3.37 -6.47 16.98
N SER A 32 -2.21 -7.12 16.94
CA SER A 32 -0.94 -6.52 16.55
C SER A 32 -0.62 -6.99 15.14
N LEU A 33 -0.81 -6.12 14.16
CA LEU A 33 -0.33 -6.36 12.81
C LEU A 33 1.18 -6.09 12.79
N VAL A 34 1.96 -7.12 12.48
CA VAL A 34 3.43 -7.09 12.49
C VAL A 34 3.97 -7.01 11.07
N SER A 35 3.42 -7.82 10.16
CA SER A 35 3.86 -7.84 8.78
C SER A 35 2.78 -8.32 7.83
N LEU A 36 2.99 -8.01 6.55
CA LEU A 36 2.31 -8.59 5.42
C LEU A 36 3.34 -9.03 4.38
N GLU A 37 2.98 -10.06 3.63
CA GLU A 37 3.80 -10.68 2.59
C GLU A 37 4.18 -9.70 1.50
N SER A 38 3.28 -8.76 1.16
CA SER A 38 3.53 -7.77 0.12
C SER A 38 2.61 -6.55 0.21
N VAL A 39 2.96 -5.46 -0.47
CA VAL A 39 2.06 -4.31 -0.65
C VAL A 39 0.81 -4.71 -1.42
N ARG A 40 0.93 -5.63 -2.39
CA ARG A 40 -0.19 -6.07 -3.24
C ARG A 40 -1.40 -6.50 -2.41
N ILE A 41 -1.19 -7.30 -1.38
CA ILE A 41 -2.26 -7.85 -0.54
C ILE A 41 -2.79 -6.88 0.54
N ALA A 42 -2.18 -5.69 0.69
CA ALA A 42 -2.51 -4.78 1.78
C ALA A 42 -3.97 -4.29 1.71
N ARG A 43 -4.51 -4.14 0.49
CA ARG A 43 -5.89 -3.72 0.28
C ARG A 43 -6.87 -4.78 0.75
N GLU A 44 -6.67 -6.03 0.38
CA GLU A 44 -7.49 -7.15 0.82
C GLU A 44 -7.37 -7.31 2.34
N SER A 45 -6.15 -7.30 2.88
CA SER A 45 -5.89 -7.34 4.33
C SER A 45 -6.66 -6.26 5.10
N TYR A 46 -6.64 -5.02 4.60
CA TYR A 46 -7.37 -3.91 5.22
C TYR A 46 -8.87 -4.14 5.19
N ALA A 47 -9.42 -4.58 4.05
CA ALA A 47 -10.85 -4.83 3.89
C ALA A 47 -11.37 -5.93 4.83
N LEU A 48 -10.55 -6.95 5.13
CA LEU A 48 -10.92 -8.01 6.07
C LEU A 48 -10.75 -7.58 7.53
N LEU A 49 -9.68 -6.85 7.85
CA LEU A 49 -9.38 -6.47 9.23
C LEU A 49 -10.24 -5.31 9.73
N ARG A 50 -10.55 -4.32 8.87
CA ARG A 50 -11.25 -3.09 9.27
C ARG A 50 -12.61 -3.37 9.94
N PRO A 51 -13.52 -4.21 9.40
CA PRO A 51 -14.79 -4.50 10.05
C PRO A 51 -14.60 -5.10 11.45
N LEU A 52 -13.64 -6.02 11.62
CA LEU A 52 -13.36 -6.66 12.91
C LEU A 52 -12.97 -5.65 14.00
N ILE A 53 -12.24 -4.59 13.63
CA ILE A 53 -11.80 -3.54 14.56
C ILE A 53 -12.89 -2.49 14.77
N MET A 54 -13.67 -2.13 13.74
CA MET A 54 -14.68 -1.06 13.84
C MET A 54 -16.00 -1.52 14.45
N GLU A 55 -16.40 -2.77 14.23
CA GLU A 55 -17.68 -3.31 14.70
C GLU A 55 -17.58 -3.86 16.12
N SER A 56 -16.38 -4.30 16.53
CA SER A 56 -16.14 -4.79 17.88
C SER A 56 -15.63 -3.67 18.81
N ARG A 57 -16.39 -3.38 19.87
CA ARG A 57 -15.94 -2.43 20.91
C ARG A 57 -14.80 -2.95 21.78
N SER A 58 -14.49 -4.25 21.70
CA SER A 58 -13.47 -4.90 22.53
C SER A 58 -12.17 -5.19 21.78
N TRP A 59 -12.10 -4.89 20.48
CA TRP A 59 -10.93 -5.18 19.65
C TRP A 59 -10.19 -3.89 19.29
N GLU A 60 -8.88 -3.92 19.36
CA GLU A 60 -8.02 -2.79 19.00
C GLU A 60 -6.92 -3.24 18.05
N CYS A 61 -6.62 -2.43 17.04
CA CYS A 61 -5.45 -2.59 16.19
C CYS A 61 -4.76 -1.23 16.00
N PRO A 62 -3.64 -0.96 16.70
CA PRO A 62 -2.89 0.29 16.56
C PRO A 62 -2.37 0.55 15.15
N GLN A 63 -2.19 -0.50 14.36
CA GLN A 63 -1.61 -0.45 13.02
C GLN A 63 -2.67 -0.30 11.91
N VAL A 64 -3.95 -0.17 12.25
CA VAL A 64 -5.03 -0.13 11.26
C VAL A 64 -4.94 1.08 10.33
N ASP A 65 -4.50 2.22 10.84
CA ASP A 65 -4.31 3.45 10.05
C ASP A 65 -3.14 3.28 9.07
N SER A 66 -2.00 2.77 9.55
CA SER A 66 -0.87 2.43 8.68
C SER A 66 -1.25 1.41 7.61
N LEU A 67 -2.06 0.40 7.95
CA LEU A 67 -2.57 -0.57 6.99
C LEU A 67 -3.51 0.09 5.96
N SER A 68 -4.34 1.06 6.37
CA SER A 68 -5.18 1.85 5.47
C SER A 68 -4.33 2.64 4.46
N ASP A 69 -3.23 3.25 4.92
CA ASP A 69 -2.32 3.98 4.03
C ASP A 69 -1.65 3.07 3.00
N VAL A 70 -1.15 1.90 3.44
CA VAL A 70 -0.55 0.91 2.52
C VAL A 70 -1.59 0.32 1.58
N ALA A 71 -2.83 0.12 2.03
CA ALA A 71 -3.95 -0.28 1.18
C ALA A 71 -4.25 0.77 0.10
N GLY A 72 -4.20 2.05 0.46
CA GLY A 72 -4.32 3.18 -0.48
C GLY A 72 -3.19 3.21 -1.51
N LEU A 73 -1.93 3.00 -1.07
CA LEU A 73 -0.78 2.84 -1.96
C LEU A 73 -0.98 1.66 -2.91
N SER A 74 -1.29 0.49 -2.37
CA SER A 74 -1.53 -0.73 -3.14
C SER A 74 -2.58 -0.54 -4.22
N LEU A 75 -3.71 0.10 -3.89
CA LEU A 75 -4.76 0.42 -4.85
C LEU A 75 -4.25 1.27 -6.02
N GLU A 76 -3.52 2.34 -5.75
CA GLU A 76 -3.06 3.24 -6.80
C GLU A 76 -1.94 2.61 -7.66
N ILE A 77 -1.08 1.76 -7.08
CA ILE A 77 -0.04 1.05 -7.84
C ILE A 77 -0.65 -0.07 -8.71
N GLN A 78 -1.64 -0.80 -8.20
CA GLN A 78 -2.34 -1.82 -9.00
C GLN A 78 -3.13 -1.22 -10.17
N LYS A 79 -3.71 -0.02 -10.02
CA LYS A 79 -4.30 0.72 -11.15
C LYS A 79 -3.27 1.04 -12.22
N LEU A 80 -2.05 1.41 -11.84
CA LEU A 80 -0.98 1.60 -12.81
C LEU A 80 -0.66 0.28 -13.53
N GLU A 81 -0.52 -0.81 -12.78
CA GLU A 81 -0.20 -2.14 -13.31
C GLU A 81 -1.25 -2.64 -14.32
N HIS A 82 -2.53 -2.49 -14.01
CA HIS A 82 -3.63 -3.08 -14.78
C HIS A 82 -4.23 -2.14 -15.82
N ASP A 83 -4.36 -0.84 -15.52
CA ASP A 83 -5.12 0.08 -16.35
C ASP A 83 -4.20 0.96 -17.22
N VAL A 84 -3.01 1.30 -16.74
CA VAL A 84 -2.12 2.26 -17.42
C VAL A 84 -1.05 1.56 -18.23
N LEU A 85 -0.29 0.63 -17.63
CA LEU A 85 0.83 0.00 -18.31
C LEU A 85 0.43 -0.77 -19.59
N PRO A 86 -0.67 -1.54 -19.62
CA PRO A 86 -1.07 -2.25 -20.84
C PRO A 86 -1.43 -1.31 -22.00
N GLN A 87 -2.09 -0.19 -21.71
CA GLN A 87 -2.50 0.79 -22.74
C GLN A 87 -1.29 1.48 -23.38
N LEU A 88 -0.22 1.71 -22.61
CA LEU A 88 1.01 2.30 -23.12
C LEU A 88 1.84 1.32 -23.95
N LYS A 89 1.73 0.02 -23.69
CA LYS A 89 2.43 -1.03 -24.46
C LYS A 89 1.91 -1.14 -25.90
N LEU A 90 0.65 -0.77 -26.15
CA LEU A 90 -0.02 -0.87 -27.45
C LEU A 90 0.23 0.34 -28.37
N GLN A 91 1.00 1.34 -27.93
CA GLN A 91 1.27 2.56 -28.69
C GLN A 91 2.35 2.35 -29.76
N GLU A 92 1.96 1.81 -30.91
CA GLU A 92 2.73 1.88 -32.16
C GLU A 92 2.07 2.88 -33.13
N GLY A 93 2.67 4.05 -33.31
CA GLY A 93 2.47 4.88 -34.50
C GLY A 93 1.58 6.12 -34.36
N LYS A 94 0.53 6.15 -33.52
CA LYS A 94 -0.28 7.37 -33.25
C LYS A 94 -0.84 7.39 -31.81
N LEU A 95 -0.89 8.60 -31.22
CA LEU A 95 -1.41 8.82 -29.87
C LEU A 95 -2.96 8.76 -29.92
N GLU A 96 -3.51 7.58 -29.64
CA GLU A 96 -4.95 7.32 -29.66
C GLU A 96 -5.61 7.86 -28.38
N ARG A 97 -6.95 7.98 -28.37
CA ARG A 97 -7.72 8.44 -27.19
C ARG A 97 -7.37 7.66 -25.92
N GLY A 98 -7.20 6.34 -26.02
CA GLY A 98 -6.81 5.49 -24.89
C GLY A 98 -5.45 5.86 -24.29
N ALA A 99 -4.48 6.25 -25.12
CA ALA A 99 -3.17 6.70 -24.63
C ALA A 99 -3.25 8.03 -23.87
N LEU A 100 -4.11 8.96 -24.31
CA LEU A 100 -4.34 10.21 -23.58
C LEU A 100 -5.00 9.96 -22.22
N GLU A 101 -5.98 9.06 -22.16
CA GLU A 101 -6.63 8.64 -20.91
C GLU A 101 -5.63 7.95 -19.96
N ALA A 102 -4.78 7.05 -20.48
CA ALA A 102 -3.72 6.41 -19.71
C ALA A 102 -2.69 7.42 -19.17
N LEU A 103 -2.33 8.45 -19.95
CA LEU A 103 -1.43 9.52 -19.51
C LEU A 103 -2.05 10.39 -18.42
N LEU A 104 -3.33 10.72 -18.52
CA LEU A 104 -4.05 11.44 -17.46
C LEU A 104 -4.14 10.62 -16.17
N LEU A 105 -4.43 9.32 -16.28
CA LEU A 105 -4.44 8.40 -15.15
C LEU A 105 -3.05 8.31 -14.51
N MET A 106 -1.99 8.21 -15.30
CA MET A 106 -0.60 8.18 -14.82
C MET A 106 -0.27 9.43 -13.96
N LYS A 107 -0.60 10.63 -14.45
CA LYS A 107 -0.36 11.89 -13.72
C LYS A 107 -1.15 11.96 -12.41
N ASN A 108 -2.41 11.50 -12.44
CA ASN A 108 -3.25 11.48 -11.25
C ASN A 108 -2.71 10.49 -10.20
N SER A 109 -2.30 9.30 -10.63
CA SER A 109 -1.68 8.31 -9.76
C SER A 109 -0.33 8.78 -9.23
N ALA A 110 0.51 9.48 -10.00
CA ALA A 110 1.76 10.06 -9.51
C ALA A 110 1.53 11.00 -8.30
N SER A 111 0.57 11.91 -8.42
CA SER A 111 0.20 12.83 -7.34
C SER A 111 -0.32 12.10 -6.11
N LYS A 112 -1.19 11.09 -6.30
CA LYS A 112 -1.72 10.28 -5.20
C LYS A 112 -0.66 9.43 -4.51
N LEU A 113 0.21 8.77 -5.27
CA LEU A 113 1.30 7.97 -4.71
C LEU A 113 2.27 8.83 -3.90
N LEU A 114 2.56 10.05 -4.36
CA LEU A 114 3.37 10.99 -3.59
C LEU A 114 2.69 11.39 -2.28
N HIS A 115 1.38 11.62 -2.30
CA HIS A 115 0.61 11.96 -1.10
C HIS A 115 0.51 10.77 -0.13
N SER A 116 0.07 9.60 -0.60
CA SER A 116 -0.07 8.38 0.21
C SER A 116 1.27 7.93 0.79
N ARG A 117 2.39 8.15 0.09
CA ARG A 117 3.72 7.94 0.66
C ARG A 117 3.96 8.83 1.87
N LYS A 118 3.65 10.12 1.78
CA LYS A 118 3.83 11.05 2.92
C LYS A 118 2.97 10.62 4.11
N CYS A 119 1.71 10.29 3.88
CA CYS A 119 0.82 9.78 4.93
C CYS A 119 1.38 8.51 5.58
N PHE A 120 1.88 7.57 4.77
CA PHE A 120 2.50 6.35 5.30
C PHE A 120 3.78 6.62 6.11
N GLU A 121 4.64 7.53 5.64
CA GLU A 121 5.84 7.96 6.39
C GLU A 121 5.47 8.62 7.73
N GLU A 122 4.39 9.42 7.76
CA GLU A 122 3.86 10.04 8.98
C GLU A 122 3.30 8.97 9.94
N ALA A 123 2.53 8.00 9.43
CA ALA A 123 1.92 6.94 10.23
C ALA A 123 2.95 5.98 10.85
N LEU A 124 4.04 5.68 10.13
CA LEU A 124 5.16 4.91 10.67
C LEU A 124 6.09 5.74 11.57
N GLY A 125 6.05 7.07 11.44
CA GLY A 125 7.00 7.99 12.07
C GLY A 125 8.25 8.21 11.20
N VAL A 126 8.70 9.46 11.10
CA VAL A 126 9.75 9.92 10.16
C VAL A 126 11.10 9.19 10.29
N LEU A 127 11.48 8.80 11.51
CA LEU A 127 12.74 8.08 11.76
C LEU A 127 12.67 6.62 11.26
N LEU A 128 11.54 5.94 11.52
CA LEU A 128 11.32 4.55 11.11
C LEU A 128 11.05 4.45 9.60
N ALA A 129 10.40 5.46 9.03
CA ALA A 129 10.11 5.53 7.60
C ALA A 129 11.37 5.70 6.72
N LYS A 130 12.47 6.26 7.26
CA LYS A 130 13.76 6.30 6.54
C LYS A 130 14.38 4.92 6.35
N GLU A 131 14.05 3.97 7.23
CA GLU A 131 14.49 2.58 7.15
C GLU A 131 13.46 1.68 6.47
N ASP A 132 12.25 2.20 6.19
CA ASP A 132 11.16 1.45 5.56
C ASP A 132 11.38 1.25 4.05
N LEU A 133 11.33 -0.03 3.65
CA LEU A 133 11.59 -0.47 2.28
C LEU A 133 10.48 -0.05 1.30
N VAL A 134 9.22 0.01 1.76
CA VAL A 134 8.07 0.40 0.92
C VAL A 134 8.18 1.88 0.55
N SER A 135 8.43 2.76 1.52
CA SER A 135 8.58 4.19 1.26
C SER A 135 9.74 4.48 0.30
N ALA A 136 10.90 3.85 0.54
CA ALA A 136 12.07 3.99 -0.32
C ALA A 136 11.77 3.56 -1.77
N LYS A 137 11.07 2.43 -1.93
CA LYS A 137 10.70 1.90 -3.25
C LYS A 137 9.59 2.67 -3.94
N VAL A 138 8.63 3.27 -3.21
CA VAL A 138 7.57 4.10 -3.81
C VAL A 138 8.12 5.43 -4.36
N LYS A 139 9.18 5.98 -3.75
CA LYS A 139 9.77 7.26 -4.15
C LYS A 139 10.13 7.33 -5.63
N ARG A 140 10.81 6.30 -6.14
CA ARG A 140 11.33 6.26 -7.52
C ARG A 140 10.22 6.19 -8.59
N PRO A 141 9.23 5.28 -8.52
CA PRO A 141 8.07 5.31 -9.40
C PRO A 141 7.28 6.62 -9.32
N SER A 142 7.07 7.21 -8.14
CA SER A 142 6.36 8.50 -8.04
C SER A 142 7.06 9.63 -8.79
N MET A 143 8.41 9.69 -8.74
CA MET A 143 9.19 10.67 -9.51
C MET A 143 9.15 10.34 -11.01
N MET A 144 9.39 9.08 -11.36
CA MET A 144 9.40 8.65 -12.76
C MET A 144 8.03 8.78 -13.43
N LEU A 145 6.90 8.62 -12.74
CA LEU A 145 5.57 8.81 -13.33
C LEU A 145 5.35 10.28 -13.74
N ASN A 146 5.82 11.23 -12.92
CA ASN A 146 5.79 12.65 -13.26
C ASN A 146 6.66 12.96 -14.49
N ASP A 147 7.87 12.41 -14.54
CA ASP A 147 8.80 12.63 -15.66
C ASP A 147 8.35 11.88 -16.93
N THR A 148 7.83 10.67 -16.78
CA THR A 148 7.37 9.79 -17.88
C THR A 148 6.10 10.35 -18.53
N ALA A 149 5.17 10.92 -17.77
CA ALA A 149 4.01 11.61 -18.36
C ALA A 149 4.45 12.78 -19.28
N VAL A 150 5.52 13.48 -18.92
CA VAL A 150 6.11 14.57 -19.74
C VAL A 150 6.89 14.02 -20.94
N HIS A 151 7.57 12.88 -20.79
CA HIS A 151 8.44 12.32 -21.82
C HIS A 151 7.75 11.38 -22.82
N VAL A 152 6.72 10.62 -22.43
CA VAL A 152 5.90 9.80 -23.34
C VAL A 152 5.18 10.66 -24.37
N LEU A 153 4.87 11.91 -24.03
CA LEU A 153 4.35 12.91 -24.98
C LEU A 153 5.41 13.41 -25.98
N LYS A 154 6.70 13.28 -25.69
CA LYS A 154 7.79 13.88 -26.48
C LYS A 154 8.62 12.88 -27.27
N ALA A 155 8.76 11.64 -26.81
CA ALA A 155 9.54 10.62 -27.51
C ALA A 155 9.04 9.24 -27.11
N ASN A 156 8.74 8.41 -28.10
CA ASN A 156 8.22 7.05 -27.99
C ASN A 156 9.25 6.09 -27.33
N ASN A 157 9.58 6.32 -26.05
CA ASN A 157 10.75 5.77 -25.38
C ASN A 157 10.40 4.50 -24.59
N THR A 158 10.41 3.38 -25.30
CA THR A 158 10.10 2.03 -24.78
C THR A 158 10.98 1.58 -23.61
N ARG A 159 12.15 2.20 -23.41
CA ARG A 159 13.05 1.92 -22.27
C ARG A 159 12.47 2.41 -20.94
N LEU A 160 11.95 3.63 -20.92
CA LEU A 160 11.33 4.21 -19.71
C LEU A 160 10.09 3.42 -19.28
N PHE A 161 9.33 2.92 -20.26
CA PHE A 161 8.19 2.05 -20.00
C PHE A 161 8.59 0.75 -19.30
N LYS A 162 9.61 0.04 -19.79
CA LYS A 162 10.10 -1.20 -19.16
C LYS A 162 10.60 -0.96 -17.73
N GLU A 163 11.29 0.15 -17.50
CA GLU A 163 11.74 0.54 -16.17
C GLU A 163 10.57 0.83 -15.23
N LEU A 164 9.53 1.53 -15.72
CA LEU A 164 8.32 1.80 -14.94
C LEU A 164 7.57 0.52 -14.57
N VAL A 165 7.42 -0.43 -15.50
CA VAL A 165 6.83 -1.74 -15.22
C VAL A 165 7.58 -2.43 -14.09
N GLN A 166 8.90 -2.52 -14.19
CA GLN A 166 9.72 -3.16 -13.17
C GLN A 166 9.55 -2.49 -11.81
N LEU A 167 9.56 -1.16 -11.75
CA LEU A 167 9.40 -0.42 -10.49
C LEU A 167 8.02 -0.63 -9.86
N VAL A 168 6.96 -0.68 -10.67
CA VAL A 168 5.60 -0.97 -10.20
C VAL A 168 5.54 -2.38 -9.59
N THR A 169 6.07 -3.39 -10.29
CA THR A 169 6.14 -4.76 -9.80
C THR A 169 6.97 -4.87 -8.52
N ASP A 170 8.16 -4.25 -8.49
CA ASP A 170 9.07 -4.26 -7.34
C ASP A 170 8.42 -3.68 -6.08
N VAL A 171 7.57 -2.65 -6.22
CA VAL A 171 6.83 -2.09 -5.08
C VAL A 171 5.73 -3.04 -4.63
N LEU A 172 4.94 -3.58 -5.57
CA LEU A 172 3.83 -4.49 -5.24
C LEU A 172 4.29 -5.75 -4.53
N GLU A 173 5.48 -6.25 -4.85
CA GLU A 173 6.09 -7.43 -4.22
C GLU A 173 6.83 -7.11 -2.91
N THR A 174 6.91 -5.85 -2.51
CA THR A 174 7.67 -5.48 -1.31
C THR A 174 6.93 -5.90 -0.04
N PRO A 175 7.55 -6.71 0.84
CA PRO A 175 6.97 -7.05 2.13
C PRO A 175 6.76 -5.81 2.99
N VAL A 176 5.67 -5.79 3.75
CA VAL A 176 5.32 -4.67 4.61
C VAL A 176 5.60 -5.06 6.05
N ARG A 177 6.26 -4.18 6.80
CA ARG A 177 6.44 -4.32 8.23
C ARG A 177 5.75 -3.16 8.92
N PHE A 178 5.01 -3.48 9.97
CA PHE A 178 4.30 -2.49 10.77
C PHE A 178 4.99 -2.35 12.12
N CYS A 179 5.17 -1.11 12.55
CA CYS A 179 5.79 -0.83 13.83
C CYS A 179 4.76 -0.88 14.97
N ASP A 180 5.23 -1.30 16.14
CA ASP A 180 4.44 -1.18 17.36
C ASP A 180 4.65 0.21 17.95
N THR A 181 3.74 1.12 17.62
CA THR A 181 3.77 2.52 18.09
C THR A 181 3.66 2.63 19.62
N ARG A 182 3.28 1.54 20.33
CA ARG A 182 3.23 1.50 21.79
C ARG A 182 4.60 1.46 22.46
N LYS A 183 5.66 1.01 21.78
CA LYS A 183 7.02 0.98 22.37
C LYS A 183 7.63 2.37 22.58
N HIS A 184 7.10 3.40 21.92
CA HIS A 184 7.62 4.77 22.05
C HIS A 184 6.93 5.63 23.11
N LYS A 185 5.88 5.13 23.77
CA LYS A 185 5.20 5.86 24.87
C LYS A 185 5.84 5.67 26.26
N TYR A 186 6.87 4.83 26.38
CA TYR A 186 7.52 4.50 27.67
C TYR A 186 9.05 4.62 27.61
N SER A 187 9.58 5.49 26.75
CA SER A 187 11.03 5.67 26.61
C SER A 187 11.52 7.06 27.03
N ASP A 188 10.80 7.70 27.96
CA ASP A 188 11.29 8.81 28.77
C ASP A 188 11.22 8.37 30.24
N GLU A 189 12.22 7.60 30.68
CA GLU A 189 12.65 7.53 32.08
C GLU A 189 14.04 8.17 32.20
#